data_AF-A0A382RH08-F1
#
_entry.id   AF-A0A382RH08-F1
#
_cell.length_a   1.000
_cell.length_b   1.000
_cell.length_c   1.000
_cell.angle_alpha   90.00
_cell.angle_beta   90.00
_cell.angle_gamma   90.00
#
_symmetry.space_group_name_H-M   'P 1'
#
loop_
_entity.id
_entity.type
_entity.pdbx_description
1 polymer ?
#
loop_
_entity_poly.entity_id
_entity_poly.type
_entity_poly.pdbx_seq_one_letter_code
_entity_poly.pdbx_strand_id
1 'polypeptide(L)'
;MPENNLIIDSKDTFGGWFEDFCKGQVFKHWPGKTITEMDNHLFSLLTMNDNPLHTDAHYMEGHQHGKILVNGLLVMSLVVGMSVRQTSGKAIANLVYEKVTHDGPTFHGDTIYAESEVLEVAESRS
;
A
#
# COMPACT_ATOMS: atom_id res chain seq x y z
N MET A 1 16.61 25.81 -2.67
CA MET A 1 15.35 25.11 -2.37
C MET A 1 14.67 24.88 -3.71
N PRO A 2 14.56 23.65 -4.21
CA PRO A 2 13.75 23.41 -5.40
C PRO A 2 12.32 23.91 -5.12
N GLU A 3 11.65 24.45 -6.12
CA GLU A 3 10.28 24.94 -6.00
C GLU A 3 9.40 23.90 -5.28
N ASN A 4 8.78 24.28 -4.16
CA ASN A 4 7.94 23.42 -3.31
C ASN A 4 6.72 22.91 -4.10
N ASN A 5 6.92 21.92 -4.95
CA ASN A 5 5.82 21.22 -5.55
C ASN A 5 5.28 20.25 -4.50
N LEU A 6 4.15 20.61 -3.91
CA LEU A 6 3.48 19.80 -2.87
C LEU A 6 2.99 18.45 -3.41
N ILE A 7 3.03 18.23 -4.72
CA ILE A 7 2.63 16.99 -5.37
C ILE A 7 3.78 16.48 -6.24
N ILE A 8 4.22 15.25 -5.99
CA ILE A 8 5.35 14.61 -6.70
C ILE A 8 4.87 13.34 -7.42
N ASP A 9 5.14 13.27 -8.73
CA ASP A 9 4.92 12.07 -9.57
C ASP A 9 6.13 11.12 -9.46
N SER A 10 5.89 9.81 -9.49
CA SER A 10 6.83 8.76 -9.07
C SER A 10 7.90 8.39 -10.10
N LYS A 11 7.85 8.96 -11.31
CA LYS A 11 8.57 8.42 -12.47
C LYS A 11 10.09 8.64 -12.41
N ASP A 12 10.55 9.71 -11.79
CA ASP A 12 11.91 10.22 -12.08
C ASP A 12 12.94 10.02 -10.95
N THR A 13 12.54 9.61 -9.74
CA THR A 13 13.47 9.47 -8.60
C THR A 13 13.21 8.22 -7.74
N PHE A 14 14.26 7.70 -7.09
CA PHE A 14 14.19 6.62 -6.10
C PHE A 14 14.62 7.15 -4.72
N GLY A 15 13.63 7.66 -3.98
CA GLY A 15 13.75 8.19 -2.63
C GLY A 15 14.33 9.60 -2.55
N GLY A 16 13.94 10.32 -1.50
CA GLY A 16 14.57 11.57 -1.04
C GLY A 16 15.55 11.33 0.11
N TRP A 17 16.45 12.28 0.34
CA TRP A 17 17.14 12.42 1.63
C TRP A 17 16.21 13.08 2.64
N PHE A 18 16.57 13.05 3.93
CA PHE A 18 15.72 13.61 4.99
C PHE A 18 15.32 15.06 4.72
N GLU A 19 16.24 15.86 4.18
CA GLU A 19 16.07 17.28 3.88
C GLU A 19 15.15 17.54 2.67
N ASP A 20 14.87 16.51 1.87
CA ASP A 20 13.97 16.60 0.72
C ASP A 20 12.49 16.45 1.12
N PHE A 21 12.22 16.12 2.39
CA PHE A 21 10.87 15.96 2.91
C PHE A 21 10.37 17.22 3.62
N CYS A 22 9.13 17.59 3.37
CA CYS A 22 8.45 18.67 4.08
C CYS A 22 7.00 18.30 4.41
N LYS A 23 6.49 18.83 5.52
CA LYS A 23 5.10 18.59 5.94
C LYS A 23 4.10 19.03 4.86
N GLY A 24 3.11 18.18 4.59
CA GLY A 24 2.06 18.39 3.59
C GLY A 24 2.45 18.00 2.16
N GLN A 25 3.66 17.48 1.95
CA GLN A 25 4.09 16.92 0.68
C GLN A 25 3.34 15.62 0.40
N VAL A 26 2.77 15.53 -0.81
CA VAL A 26 1.98 14.39 -1.28
C VAL A 26 2.71 13.68 -2.42
N PHE A 27 2.93 12.39 -2.25
CA PHE A 27 3.50 11.51 -3.26
C PHE A 27 2.39 10.69 -3.89
N LYS A 28 2.15 10.88 -5.19
CA LYS A 28 1.24 10.01 -5.93
C LYS A 28 2.02 8.84 -6.48
N HIS A 29 1.66 7.62 -6.07
CA HIS A 29 2.40 6.43 -6.44
C HIS A 29 1.91 5.90 -7.78
N TRP A 30 2.85 5.61 -8.68
CA TRP A 30 2.58 5.05 -9.99
C TRP A 30 3.56 3.91 -10.29
N PRO A 31 3.12 2.83 -10.97
CA PRO A 31 1.76 2.58 -11.49
C PRO A 31 0.78 2.04 -10.44
N GLY A 32 -0.52 2.12 -10.76
CA GLY A 32 -1.53 1.33 -10.05
C GLY A 32 -1.40 -0.16 -10.37
N LYS A 33 -1.96 -1.02 -9.50
CA LYS A 33 -1.93 -2.48 -9.66
C LYS A 33 -3.32 -3.07 -9.57
N THR A 34 -3.75 -3.70 -10.65
CA THR A 34 -4.94 -4.57 -10.67
C THR A 34 -4.65 -5.86 -9.91
N ILE A 35 -5.49 -6.19 -8.94
CA ILE A 35 -5.39 -7.43 -8.15
C ILE A 35 -6.13 -8.53 -8.89
N THR A 36 -5.43 -9.63 -9.15
CA THR A 36 -6.00 -10.83 -9.78
C THR A 36 -6.26 -11.90 -8.73
N GLU A 37 -7.02 -12.92 -9.12
CA GLU A 37 -7.23 -14.12 -8.30
C GLU A 37 -5.90 -14.77 -7.88
N MET A 38 -4.95 -14.85 -8.82
CA MET A 38 -3.63 -15.42 -8.58
C MET A 38 -2.87 -14.66 -7.49
N ASP A 39 -2.89 -13.32 -7.49
CA ASP A 39 -2.25 -12.52 -6.45
C ASP A 39 -2.83 -12.87 -5.06
N ASN A 40 -4.16 -12.96 -4.96
CA ASN A 40 -4.87 -13.22 -3.71
C ASN A 40 -4.59 -14.62 -3.16
N HIS A 41 -4.69 -15.64 -4.02
CA HIS A 41 -4.47 -17.03 -3.62
C HIS A 41 -3.01 -17.26 -3.24
N LEU A 42 -2.08 -16.75 -4.05
CA LEU A 42 -0.65 -16.88 -3.76
C LEU A 42 -0.30 -16.21 -2.43
N PHE A 43 -0.75 -14.97 -2.21
CA PHE A 43 -0.46 -14.27 -0.97
C PHE A 43 -1.06 -14.97 0.25
N SER A 44 -2.31 -15.44 0.15
CA SER A 44 -2.97 -16.17 1.23
C SER A 44 -2.25 -17.47 1.57
N LEU A 45 -1.76 -18.21 0.56
CA LEU A 45 -0.93 -19.41 0.76
C LEU A 45 0.42 -19.08 1.39
N LEU A 46 1.15 -18.09 0.86
CA LEU A 46 2.47 -17.69 1.37
C LEU A 46 2.42 -17.21 2.82
N THR A 47 1.31 -16.60 3.22
CA THR A 47 1.10 -16.09 4.58
C THR A 47 0.37 -17.06 5.51
N MET A 48 0.02 -18.26 5.01
CA MET A 48 -0.80 -19.24 5.71
C MET A 48 -2.13 -18.66 6.24
N ASN A 49 -2.72 -17.69 5.53
CA ASN A 49 -4.07 -17.24 5.80
C ASN A 49 -5.05 -18.18 5.08
N ASP A 50 -5.55 -19.17 5.82
CA ASP A 50 -6.43 -20.24 5.35
C ASP A 50 -7.93 -19.87 5.40
N ASN A 51 -8.26 -18.61 5.67
CA ASN A 51 -9.64 -18.16 5.77
C ASN A 51 -10.37 -18.32 4.40
N PRO A 52 -11.49 -19.08 4.35
CA PRO A 52 -12.19 -19.37 3.08
C PRO A 52 -12.73 -18.13 2.37
N LEU A 53 -12.86 -16.99 3.07
CA LEU A 53 -13.22 -15.70 2.46
C LEU A 53 -12.32 -15.31 1.27
N HIS A 54 -11.10 -15.81 1.23
CA HIS A 54 -10.09 -15.44 0.23
C HIS A 54 -9.89 -16.46 -0.90
N THR A 55 -10.46 -17.66 -0.79
CA THR A 55 -10.13 -18.79 -1.69
C THR A 55 -11.30 -19.69 -2.06
N ASP A 56 -12.44 -19.63 -1.36
CA ASP A 56 -13.58 -20.53 -1.59
C ASP A 56 -14.81 -19.75 -2.09
N ALA A 57 -15.07 -19.82 -3.40
CA ALA A 57 -16.23 -19.19 -4.00
C ALA A 57 -17.56 -19.77 -3.51
N HIS A 58 -17.64 -21.09 -3.25
CA HIS A 58 -18.86 -21.76 -2.79
C HIS A 58 -19.20 -21.33 -1.36
N TYR A 59 -18.20 -21.24 -0.48
CA TYR A 59 -18.38 -20.66 0.85
C TYR A 59 -18.94 -19.22 0.77
N MET A 60 -18.48 -18.44 -0.21
CA MET A 60 -18.89 -17.05 -0.38
C MET A 60 -20.31 -16.85 -0.94
N GLU A 61 -20.95 -17.87 -1.53
CA GLU A 61 -22.32 -17.77 -2.07
C GLU A 61 -23.34 -17.37 -0.99
N GLY A 62 -23.17 -17.86 0.24
CA GLY A 62 -24.02 -17.53 1.39
C GLY A 62 -23.52 -16.35 2.23
N HIS A 63 -22.39 -15.75 1.89
CA HIS A 63 -21.78 -14.66 2.65
C HIS A 63 -22.34 -13.30 2.24
N GLN A 64 -22.36 -12.31 3.15
CA GLN A 64 -22.88 -10.96 2.89
C GLN A 64 -22.23 -10.22 1.70
N HIS A 65 -21.04 -10.66 1.25
CA HIS A 65 -20.33 -10.07 0.12
C HIS A 65 -20.52 -10.83 -1.20
N GLY A 66 -21.00 -12.08 -1.17
CA GLY A 66 -21.34 -12.88 -2.36
C GLY A 66 -20.18 -13.21 -3.32
N LYS A 67 -18.95 -12.76 -3.03
CA LYS A 67 -17.76 -12.88 -3.90
C LYS A 67 -16.52 -12.98 -3.04
N ILE A 68 -15.49 -13.67 -3.54
CA ILE A 68 -14.20 -13.78 -2.86
C ILE A 68 -13.64 -12.40 -2.54
N LEU A 69 -13.23 -12.22 -1.27
CA LEU A 69 -12.57 -11.02 -0.80
C LEU A 69 -11.06 -11.15 -1.03
N VAL A 70 -10.44 -10.05 -1.45
CA VAL A 70 -8.98 -9.92 -1.39
C VAL A 70 -8.54 -9.84 0.07
N ASN A 71 -7.48 -10.58 0.40
CA ASN A 71 -6.85 -10.54 1.70
C ASN A 71 -6.40 -9.11 2.05
N GLY A 72 -6.88 -8.57 3.16
CA GLY A 72 -6.56 -7.19 3.56
C GLY A 72 -5.06 -6.92 3.71
N LEU A 73 -4.30 -7.93 4.15
CA LEU A 73 -2.84 -7.82 4.26
C LEU A 73 -2.15 -7.78 2.90
N LEU A 74 -2.73 -8.36 1.85
CA LEU A 74 -2.25 -8.18 0.48
C LEU A 74 -2.44 -6.72 0.04
N VAL A 75 -3.62 -6.13 0.32
CA VAL A 75 -3.91 -4.72 -0.01
C VAL A 75 -2.93 -3.80 0.70
N MET A 76 -2.73 -3.99 2.01
CA MET A 76 -1.76 -3.22 2.79
C MET A 76 -0.34 -3.38 2.23
N SER A 77 0.10 -4.63 2.01
CA SER A 77 1.45 -4.91 1.51
C SER A 77 1.70 -4.30 0.14
N LEU A 78 0.67 -4.29 -0.72
CA LEU A 78 0.72 -3.68 -2.04
C LEU A 78 0.89 -2.16 -1.94
N VAL A 79 0.08 -1.49 -1.12
CA VAL A 79 0.16 -0.03 -0.92
C VAL A 79 1.51 0.38 -0.32
N VAL A 80 2.00 -0.36 0.68
CA VAL A 80 3.34 -0.15 1.25
C VAL A 80 4.39 -0.29 0.16
N GLY A 81 4.35 -1.37 -0.64
CA GLY A 81 5.28 -1.61 -1.74
C GLY A 81 5.26 -0.49 -2.78
N MET A 82 4.08 0.03 -3.13
CA MET A 82 3.93 1.18 -4.05
C MET A 82 4.62 2.44 -3.52
N SER A 83 4.61 2.66 -2.21
CA SER A 83 5.21 3.85 -1.60
C SER A 83 6.74 3.86 -1.61
N VAL A 84 7.38 2.67 -1.63
CA VAL A 84 8.82 2.48 -1.38
C VAL A 84 9.67 3.41 -2.22
N ARG A 85 9.38 3.52 -3.52
CA ARG A 85 10.19 4.33 -4.44
C ARG A 85 10.28 5.79 -4.01
N GLN A 86 9.27 6.36 -3.37
CA GLN A 86 9.24 7.79 -3.02
C GLN A 86 9.53 8.04 -1.53
N THR A 87 9.12 7.13 -0.65
CA THR A 87 9.23 7.32 0.81
C THR A 87 10.49 6.67 1.37
N SER A 88 10.67 5.37 1.16
CA SER A 88 11.67 4.56 1.87
C SER A 88 12.83 4.07 1.00
N GLY A 89 12.90 4.44 -0.27
CA GLY A 89 13.93 3.97 -1.20
C GLY A 89 15.36 4.27 -0.76
N LYS A 90 15.56 5.36 0.01
CA LYS A 90 16.84 5.71 0.66
C LYS A 90 16.78 5.64 2.19
N ALA A 91 15.66 5.21 2.76
CA ALA A 91 15.54 5.11 4.21
C ALA A 91 16.37 3.93 4.74
N ILE A 92 16.93 4.09 5.94
CA ILE A 92 17.66 3.03 6.62
C ILE A 92 16.69 1.92 7.09
N ALA A 93 15.52 2.32 7.60
CA ALA A 93 14.52 1.40 8.11
C ALA A 93 13.12 2.03 8.10
N ASN A 94 12.10 1.19 7.91
CA ASN A 94 10.72 1.51 8.29
C ASN A 94 10.54 1.14 9.77
N LEU A 95 10.31 2.12 10.64
CA LEU A 95 10.28 1.88 12.08
C LEU A 95 8.99 1.24 12.57
N VAL A 96 7.84 1.66 12.00
CA VAL A 96 6.53 1.28 12.53
C VAL A 96 5.43 1.44 11.47
N TYR A 97 4.35 0.68 11.64
CA TYR A 97 3.04 1.00 11.09
C TYR A 97 2.11 1.25 12.29
N GLU A 98 1.53 2.44 12.40
CA GLU A 98 0.80 2.84 13.62
C GLU A 98 -0.68 2.47 13.58
N LYS A 99 -1.37 2.85 12.50
CA LYS A 99 -2.82 2.65 12.35
C LYS A 99 -3.14 2.21 10.93
N VAL A 100 -3.82 1.07 10.81
CA VAL A 100 -4.29 0.52 9.53
C VAL A 100 -5.79 0.33 9.64
N THR A 101 -6.54 0.89 8.69
CA THR A 101 -7.99 0.71 8.57
C THR A 101 -8.32 0.12 7.20
N HIS A 102 -9.22 -0.86 7.18
CA HIS A 102 -9.80 -1.41 5.96
C HIS A 102 -11.23 -0.87 5.83
N ASP A 103 -11.39 0.22 5.08
CA ASP A 103 -12.66 0.95 5.01
C ASP A 103 -13.74 0.23 4.18
N GLY A 104 -13.33 -0.70 3.31
CA GLY A 104 -14.24 -1.48 2.49
C GLY A 104 -13.60 -2.75 1.91
N PRO A 105 -14.42 -3.66 1.37
CA PRO A 105 -13.92 -4.86 0.72
C PRO A 105 -13.22 -4.54 -0.60
N THR A 106 -12.23 -5.34 -0.95
CA THR A 106 -11.57 -5.35 -2.26
C THR A 106 -11.83 -6.69 -2.92
N PHE A 107 -12.05 -6.68 -4.23
CA PHE A 107 -12.38 -7.87 -5.03
C PHE A 107 -11.35 -8.10 -6.11
N HIS A 108 -11.34 -9.32 -6.67
CA HIS A 108 -10.53 -9.61 -7.86
C HIS A 108 -10.99 -8.73 -9.03
N GLY A 109 -10.03 -8.14 -9.74
CA GLY A 109 -10.24 -7.18 -10.81
C GLY A 109 -10.16 -5.71 -10.38
N ASP A 110 -10.21 -5.40 -9.07
CA ASP A 110 -10.04 -4.04 -8.58
C ASP A 110 -8.59 -3.56 -8.82
N THR A 111 -8.44 -2.27 -9.13
CA THR A 111 -7.14 -1.63 -9.33
C THR A 111 -6.83 -0.68 -8.19
N ILE A 112 -5.73 -0.95 -7.49
CA ILE A 112 -5.27 -0.13 -6.38
C ILE A 112 -4.34 0.96 -6.90
N TYR A 113 -4.62 2.19 -6.48
CA TYR A 113 -3.73 3.34 -6.53
C TYR A 113 -3.45 3.78 -5.10
N ALA A 114 -2.31 4.42 -4.87
CA ALA A 114 -1.91 4.85 -3.55
C ALA A 114 -1.26 6.23 -3.58
N GLU A 115 -1.36 6.94 -2.48
CA GLU A 115 -0.62 8.16 -2.22
C GLU A 115 -0.14 8.18 -0.77
N SER A 116 0.93 8.93 -0.51
CA SER A 116 1.46 9.18 0.82
C SER A 116 1.51 10.67 1.09
N GLU A 117 1.15 11.09 2.30
CA GLU A 117 1.33 12.46 2.77
C GLU A 117 2.37 12.49 3.91
N VAL A 118 3.30 13.44 3.85
CA VAL A 118 4.24 13.70 4.94
C VAL A 118 3.53 14.49 6.04
N LEU A 119 3.20 13.82 7.14
CA LEU A 119 2.52 14.46 8.27
C LEU A 119 3.46 15.30 9.15
N GLU A 120 4.70 14.83 9.32
CA GLU A 120 5.74 15.43 10.15
C GLU A 120 7.14 15.01 9.67
N VAL A 121 8.14 15.85 9.93
CA VAL A 121 9.57 15.59 9.69
C VAL A 121 10.33 15.95 10.96
N ALA A 122 11.06 15.00 11.53
CA ALA A 122 11.79 15.18 12.79
C ALA A 122 13.16 14.51 12.73
N GLU A 123 14.21 15.23 13.17
CA GLU A 123 15.57 14.71 13.22
C GLU A 123 15.70 13.59 14.26
N SER A 124 16.64 12.67 14.02
CA SER A 124 16.95 11.64 15.00
C SER A 124 17.46 12.25 16.30
N ARG A 125 17.08 11.65 17.42
CA ARG A 125 17.54 12.04 18.77
C ARG A 125 18.66 11.13 19.30
N SER A 126 19.13 10.18 18.48
CA SER A 126 20.14 9.18 18.81
C SER A 126 21.54 9.61 18.38
#